data_AF-A0A6N3GIS4-F1
#
_entry.id   AF-A0A6N3GIS4-F1
#
_cell.length_a   1.000
_cell.length_b   1.000
_cell.length_c   1.000
_cell.angle_alpha   90.00
_cell.angle_beta   90.00
_cell.angle_gamma   90.00
#
_symmetry.space_group_name_H-M   'P 1'
#
loop_
_entity.id
_entity.type
_entity.pdbx_description
1 polymer ?
#
loop_
_entity_poly.entity_id
_entity_poly.type
_entity_poly.pdbx_seq_one_letter_code
_entity_poly.pdbx_strand_id
1 'polypeptide(L)'
;MTIDVRNDGRTFGAHGNSNIQNQKLGRSLMTPAAVKRMSRKHCLIFIEGQYPIFDEKAIPFQTPEWKQMEQLAGKTGYHHPVNVVFDEEQRAYFTLEPKKQIQFLNREERDAYQEMAKKEEGIYYREIDREAFLYLNFRKYPKPTEQEIEAQFLQARKERAEFVRRTGKMAQSSIPEDVRFFRDLEEKQKLSEVQQYDLSGSILECMERYANQLSQGQKEMIVECLEKGLTEEQIKRLMFRPADEMRNYQRAYLLSNSIGDL
;
A
#
# COMPACT_ATOMS: atom_id res chain seq x y z
N MET A 1 20.04 -53.24 -5.43
CA MET A 1 20.14 -53.11 -6.90
C MET A 1 21.34 -53.92 -7.34
N THR A 2 21.14 -54.90 -8.21
CA THR A 2 22.19 -55.82 -8.67
C THR A 2 22.36 -55.58 -10.15
N ILE A 3 23.57 -55.25 -10.60
CA ILE A 3 23.86 -55.05 -12.00
C ILE A 3 24.59 -56.30 -12.50
N ASP A 4 24.06 -56.89 -13.56
CA ASP A 4 24.75 -57.96 -14.28
C ASP A 4 25.88 -57.31 -15.09
N VAL A 5 27.12 -57.52 -14.65
CA VAL A 5 28.30 -57.00 -15.33
C VAL A 5 28.80 -58.07 -16.28
N ARG A 6 28.84 -57.74 -17.57
CA ARG A 6 29.55 -58.52 -18.59
C ARG A 6 30.99 -58.05 -18.60
N ASN A 7 31.91 -58.97 -18.34
CA ASN A 7 33.33 -58.69 -18.43
C ASN A 7 33.81 -59.16 -19.81
N ASP A 8 34.21 -58.24 -20.68
CA ASP A 8 34.71 -58.55 -22.04
C ASP A 8 36.16 -59.08 -22.02
N GLY A 9 36.44 -60.00 -21.10
CA GLY A 9 37.69 -60.74 -21.07
C GLY A 9 37.69 -61.83 -22.14
N ARG A 10 38.33 -61.59 -23.29
CA ARG A 10 38.54 -62.64 -24.30
C ARG A 10 39.78 -63.47 -23.96
N THR A 11 39.58 -64.64 -23.37
CA THR A 11 40.63 -65.66 -23.22
C THR A 11 40.68 -66.52 -24.48
N PHE A 12 41.76 -66.40 -25.26
CA PHE A 12 42.02 -67.30 -26.38
C PHE A 12 42.75 -68.55 -25.86
N GLY A 13 42.02 -69.63 -25.65
CA GLY A 13 42.64 -70.95 -25.46
C GLY A 13 43.20 -71.45 -26.79
N ALA A 14 44.24 -72.29 -26.75
CA ALA A 14 44.92 -72.85 -27.94
C ALA A 14 43.99 -73.64 -28.90
N HIS A 15 42.75 -73.94 -28.51
CA HIS A 15 41.76 -74.67 -29.30
C HIS A 15 40.44 -73.91 -29.52
N GLY A 16 40.46 -72.57 -29.54
CA GLY A 16 39.32 -71.77 -30.04
C GLY A 16 38.06 -71.74 -29.15
N ASN A 17 38.16 -72.15 -27.88
CA ASN A 17 37.04 -72.12 -26.95
C ASN A 17 36.93 -70.74 -26.30
N SER A 18 35.81 -70.04 -26.49
CA SER A 18 35.51 -68.75 -25.86
C SER A 18 34.54 -68.93 -24.70
N ASN A 19 34.95 -68.58 -23.48
CA ASN A 19 34.09 -68.65 -22.30
C ASN A 19 33.53 -67.27 -21.95
N ILE A 20 32.20 -67.12 -21.84
CA ILE A 20 31.56 -65.87 -21.44
C ILE A 20 31.18 -65.97 -19.96
N GLN A 21 31.84 -65.21 -19.10
CA GLN A 21 31.57 -65.20 -17.67
C GLN A 21 30.78 -63.95 -17.28
N ASN A 22 29.52 -64.14 -16.87
CA ASN A 22 28.69 -63.07 -16.32
C ASN A 22 28.87 -63.04 -14.79
N GLN A 23 29.14 -61.87 -14.23
CA GLN A 23 29.25 -61.67 -12.77
C GLN A 23 28.16 -60.70 -12.29
N LYS A 24 27.55 -61.01 -11.15
CA LYS A 24 26.58 -60.12 -10.49
C LYS A 24 27.32 -59.22 -9.52
N LEU A 25 27.38 -57.92 -9.79
CA LEU A 25 28.03 -56.96 -8.90
C LEU A 25 26.98 -56.06 -8.25
N GLY A 26 26.99 -56.02 -6.91
CA GLY A 26 26.28 -55.01 -6.15
C GLY A 26 27.05 -53.70 -6.23
N ARG A 27 26.56 -52.73 -6.99
CA ARG A 27 27.15 -51.39 -7.08
C ARG A 27 26.21 -50.38 -6.43
N SER A 28 26.76 -49.45 -5.66
CA SER A 28 26.02 -48.27 -5.21
C SER A 28 25.58 -47.43 -6.41
N LEU A 29 24.38 -46.86 -6.36
CA LEU A 29 23.79 -46.06 -7.45
C LEU A 29 24.76 -44.98 -7.95
N MET A 30 25.37 -44.25 -7.01
CA MET A 30 26.46 -43.31 -7.27
C MET A 30 27.50 -43.37 -6.15
N THR A 31 28.76 -43.11 -6.52
CA THR A 31 29.82 -42.90 -5.53
C THR A 31 29.75 -41.47 -4.98
N PRO A 32 30.20 -41.19 -3.75
CA PRO A 32 30.24 -39.83 -3.23
C PRO A 32 31.02 -38.86 -4.13
N ALA A 33 32.09 -39.34 -4.79
CA ALA A 33 32.85 -38.56 -5.77
C ALA A 33 32.04 -38.24 -7.03
N ALA A 34 31.17 -39.15 -7.48
CA ALA A 34 30.25 -38.89 -8.59
C ALA A 34 29.18 -37.86 -8.21
N VAL A 35 28.61 -37.96 -7.00
CA VAL A 35 27.65 -36.96 -6.48
C VAL A 35 28.31 -35.58 -6.36
N LYS A 36 29.58 -35.51 -5.92
CA LYS A 36 30.32 -34.24 -5.84
C LYS A 36 30.56 -33.59 -7.21
N ARG A 37 30.71 -34.39 -8.26
CA ARG A 37 30.88 -33.91 -9.65
C ARG A 37 29.55 -33.61 -10.35
N MET A 38 28.42 -33.89 -9.70
CA MET A 38 27.10 -33.59 -10.24
C MET A 38 26.90 -32.06 -10.34
N SER A 39 26.21 -31.62 -11.39
CA SER A 39 25.86 -30.21 -11.55
C SER A 39 25.04 -29.73 -10.34
N ARG A 40 25.32 -28.51 -9.88
CA ARG A 40 24.57 -27.87 -8.80
C ARG A 40 23.12 -27.58 -9.17
N LYS A 41 22.67 -27.81 -10.40
CA LYS A 41 21.26 -27.68 -10.80
C LYS A 41 20.44 -28.95 -10.55
N HIS A 42 21.09 -30.11 -10.49
CA HIS A 42 20.39 -31.38 -10.31
C HIS A 42 20.41 -31.83 -8.84
N CYS A 43 19.46 -32.68 -8.49
CA CYS A 43 19.38 -33.39 -7.22
C CYS A 43 18.93 -34.84 -7.43
N LEU A 44 19.17 -35.65 -6.41
CA LEU A 44 18.62 -37.00 -6.29
C LEU A 44 17.56 -36.96 -5.20
N ILE A 45 16.33 -37.35 -5.53
CA ILE A 45 15.19 -37.38 -4.62
C ILE A 45 14.96 -38.84 -4.20
N PHE A 46 14.94 -39.07 -2.89
CA PHE A 46 14.63 -40.37 -2.31
C PHE A 46 13.24 -40.30 -1.69
N ILE A 47 12.28 -40.96 -2.34
CA ILE A 47 10.93 -41.14 -1.82
C ILE A 47 10.84 -42.58 -1.30
N GLU A 48 10.26 -42.76 -0.11
CA GLU A 48 10.11 -44.09 0.48
C GLU A 48 9.31 -45.01 -0.45
N GLY A 49 9.79 -46.25 -0.61
CA GLY A 49 9.16 -47.25 -1.49
C GLY A 49 9.33 -47.01 -2.99
N GLN A 50 10.02 -45.94 -3.40
CA GLN A 50 10.30 -45.64 -4.81
C GLN A 50 11.79 -45.74 -5.14
N TYR A 51 12.08 -45.94 -6.41
CA TYR A 51 13.45 -45.83 -6.89
C TYR A 51 13.92 -44.37 -6.81
N PRO A 52 15.21 -44.14 -6.55
CA PRO A 52 15.77 -42.79 -6.52
C PRO A 52 15.53 -42.05 -7.84
N ILE A 53 15.02 -40.81 -7.76
CA ILE A 53 14.67 -39.98 -8.91
C ILE A 53 15.78 -38.95 -9.12
N PHE A 54 16.25 -38.80 -10.36
CA PHE A 54 17.16 -37.72 -10.74
C PHE A 54 16.34 -36.57 -11.32
N ASP A 55 16.42 -35.39 -10.69
CA ASP A 55 15.59 -34.25 -11.05
C ASP A 55 16.36 -32.91 -10.96
N GLU A 56 15.75 -31.83 -11.44
CA GLU A 56 16.23 -30.48 -11.28
C GLU A 56 15.77 -29.86 -9.97
N LYS A 57 16.66 -29.09 -9.34
CA LYS A 57 16.32 -28.34 -8.12
C LYS A 57 15.40 -27.19 -8.47
N ALA A 58 14.35 -27.04 -7.68
CA ALA A 58 13.55 -25.82 -7.66
C ALA A 58 14.41 -24.64 -7.20
N ILE A 59 14.74 -23.73 -8.12
CA ILE A 59 15.46 -22.49 -7.82
C ILE A 59 14.42 -21.38 -7.62
N PRO A 60 14.14 -20.95 -6.38
CA PRO A 60 13.03 -20.02 -6.10
C PRO A 60 13.25 -18.64 -6.71
N PHE A 61 14.51 -18.26 -6.95
CA PHE A 61 14.88 -16.93 -7.45
C PHE A 61 14.75 -16.76 -8.97
N GLN A 62 14.19 -17.73 -9.67
CA GLN A 62 13.99 -17.67 -11.13
C GLN A 62 12.51 -17.63 -11.53
N THR A 63 11.59 -17.71 -10.56
CA THR A 63 10.15 -17.61 -10.83
C THR A 63 9.79 -16.23 -11.40
N PRO A 64 8.75 -16.14 -12.24
CA PRO A 64 8.30 -14.86 -12.79
C PRO A 64 7.93 -13.87 -11.69
N GLU A 65 7.30 -14.35 -10.62
CA GLU A 65 6.94 -13.57 -9.43
C GLU A 65 8.17 -12.97 -8.75
N TRP A 66 9.22 -13.77 -8.53
CA TRP A 66 10.46 -13.28 -7.94
C TRP A 66 11.10 -12.16 -8.78
N LYS A 67 11.13 -12.32 -10.11
CA LYS A 67 11.67 -11.29 -11.01
C LYS A 67 10.84 -10.00 -10.99
N GLN A 68 9.51 -10.09 -10.85
CA GLN A 68 8.65 -8.92 -10.69
C GLN A 68 8.96 -8.20 -9.37
N MET A 69 9.13 -8.97 -8.28
CA MET A 69 9.51 -8.41 -6.98
C MET A 69 10.89 -7.76 -7.02
N GLU A 70 11.85 -8.37 -7.71
CA GLU A 70 13.19 -7.81 -7.92
C GLU A 70 13.14 -6.49 -8.72
N GLN A 71 12.29 -6.39 -9.74
CA GLN A 71 12.06 -5.14 -10.47
C GLN A 71 11.42 -4.06 -9.59
N LEU A 72 10.40 -4.43 -8.80
CA LEU A 72 9.72 -3.53 -7.85
C LEU A 72 10.67 -3.02 -6.76
N ALA A 73 11.61 -3.85 -6.31
CA ALA A 73 12.59 -3.50 -5.28
C ALA A 73 13.64 -2.47 -5.78
N GLY A 74 13.84 -2.34 -7.11
CA GLY A 74 14.78 -1.38 -7.71
C GLY A 74 16.26 -1.65 -7.37
N LYS A 75 17.15 -0.69 -7.69
CA LYS A 75 18.61 -0.83 -7.46
C LYS A 75 19.02 -0.87 -5.98
N THR A 76 18.20 -0.29 -5.11
CA THR A 76 18.46 -0.17 -3.68
C THR A 76 17.76 -1.25 -2.85
N GLY A 77 16.92 -2.08 -3.46
CA GLY A 77 16.17 -3.11 -2.76
C GLY A 77 15.03 -2.54 -1.90
N TYR A 78 14.26 -3.44 -1.29
CA TYR A 78 13.25 -3.09 -0.30
C TYR A 78 13.94 -2.57 0.98
N HIS A 79 13.76 -1.29 1.29
CA HIS A 79 14.19 -0.70 2.56
C HIS A 79 13.02 -0.70 3.54
N HIS A 80 13.18 -1.47 4.61
CA HIS A 80 12.24 -1.44 5.71
C HIS A 80 12.35 -0.07 6.42
N PRO A 81 11.24 0.67 6.65
CA PRO A 81 11.27 2.07 7.09
C PRO A 81 11.69 2.26 8.55
N VAL A 82 11.98 1.17 9.23
CA VAL A 82 12.25 1.12 10.66
C VAL A 82 13.71 0.79 10.88
N ASN A 83 14.40 1.64 11.65
CA ASN A 83 15.79 1.41 12.00
C ASN A 83 15.86 0.61 13.29
N VAL A 84 16.50 -0.56 13.23
CA VAL A 84 16.75 -1.39 14.41
C VAL A 84 18.17 -1.14 14.88
N VAL A 85 18.32 -0.72 16.13
CA VAL A 85 19.62 -0.53 16.78
C VAL A 85 19.80 -1.63 17.81
N PHE A 86 20.94 -2.30 17.79
CA PHE A 86 21.29 -3.30 18.79
C PHE A 86 22.06 -2.62 19.92
N ASP A 87 21.59 -2.81 21.16
CA ASP A 87 22.29 -2.35 22.36
C ASP A 87 23.10 -3.52 22.96
N GLU A 88 24.42 -3.36 23.01
CA GLU A 88 25.34 -4.41 23.47
C GLU A 88 25.26 -4.65 24.99
N GLU A 89 24.90 -3.62 25.77
CA GLU A 89 24.86 -3.74 27.24
C GLU A 89 23.63 -4.53 27.70
N GLN A 90 22.47 -4.28 27.09
CA GLN A 90 21.23 -4.97 27.40
C GLN A 90 20.98 -6.20 26.51
N ARG A 91 21.82 -6.41 25.48
CA ARG A 91 21.66 -7.45 24.44
C ARG A 91 20.26 -7.48 23.84
N ALA A 92 19.67 -6.31 23.65
CA ALA A 92 18.31 -6.14 23.17
C ALA A 92 18.30 -5.30 21.89
N TYR A 93 17.33 -5.58 21.02
CA TYR A 93 17.08 -4.78 19.83
C TYR A 93 16.06 -3.69 20.15
N PHE A 94 16.41 -2.43 19.88
CA PHE A 94 15.49 -1.30 19.96
C PHE A 94 15.05 -0.90 18.56
N THR A 95 13.75 -0.85 18.39
CA THR A 95 13.10 -0.46 17.13
C THR A 95 12.82 1.04 17.19
N LEU A 96 13.55 1.83 16.40
CA LEU A 96 13.28 3.26 16.28
C LEU A 96 12.13 3.46 15.30
N GLU A 97 10.95 3.78 15.83
CA GLU A 97 9.84 4.23 15.01
C GLU A 97 10.22 5.54 14.29
N PRO A 98 9.87 5.71 13.01
CA PRO A 98 10.11 6.96 12.31
C PRO A 98 9.41 8.11 13.05
N LYS A 99 10.13 9.22 13.27
CA LYS A 99 9.58 10.42 13.94
C LYS A 99 8.26 10.79 13.29
N LYS A 100 7.15 10.69 14.04
CA LYS A 100 5.84 11.19 13.63
C LYS A 100 6.02 12.68 13.30
N GLN A 101 5.84 13.04 12.03
CA GLN A 101 6.05 14.42 11.55
C GLN A 101 5.08 15.41 12.18
N ILE A 102 3.97 14.92 12.75
CA ILE A 102 2.96 15.72 13.45
C ILE A 102 2.63 14.99 14.76
N GLN A 103 2.77 15.69 15.88
CA GLN A 103 2.34 15.25 17.20
C GLN A 103 1.27 16.24 17.69
N PHE A 104 0.17 15.71 18.23
CA PHE A 104 -0.86 16.53 18.86
C PHE A 104 -0.48 16.72 20.33
N LEU A 105 -0.36 17.98 20.76
CA LEU A 105 0.05 18.32 22.11
C LEU A 105 -1.15 18.59 23.02
N ASN A 106 -1.01 18.24 24.29
CA ASN A 106 -1.94 18.66 25.34
C ASN A 106 -1.71 20.13 25.74
N ARG A 107 -2.65 20.73 26.49
CA ARG A 107 -2.56 22.15 26.91
C ARG A 107 -1.31 22.42 27.75
N GLU A 108 -1.01 21.55 28.70
CA GLU A 108 0.17 21.66 29.58
C GLU A 108 1.48 21.55 28.79
N GLU A 109 1.52 20.63 27.82
CA GLU A 109 2.68 20.45 26.94
C GLU A 109 2.89 21.69 26.06
N ARG A 110 1.83 22.23 25.46
CA ARG A 110 1.88 23.46 24.67
C ARG A 110 2.53 24.60 25.46
N ASP A 111 2.13 24.78 26.71
CA ASP A 111 2.65 25.86 27.56
C ASP A 111 4.13 25.65 27.87
N ALA A 112 4.55 24.41 28.13
CA ALA A 112 5.96 24.06 28.29
C ALA A 112 6.78 24.35 27.02
N TYR A 113 6.28 24.02 25.82
CA TYR A 113 6.95 24.34 24.56
C TYR A 113 7.03 25.85 24.30
N GLN A 114 6.04 26.62 24.74
CA GLN A 114 6.10 28.07 24.66
C GLN A 114 7.20 28.66 25.56
N GLU A 115 7.42 28.08 26.75
CA GLU A 115 8.53 28.47 27.61
C GLU A 115 9.89 28.03 27.07
N MET A 116 9.96 26.84 26.46
CA MET A 116 11.18 26.35 25.82
C MET A 116 11.54 27.16 24.58
N ALA A 117 10.56 27.57 23.77
CA ALA A 117 10.78 28.44 22.61
C ALA A 117 11.39 29.81 22.98
N LYS A 118 11.21 30.28 24.22
CA LYS A 118 11.86 31.51 24.72
C LYS A 118 13.31 31.29 25.15
N LYS A 119 13.69 30.05 25.45
CA LYS A 119 14.99 29.67 26.03
C LYS A 119 15.93 29.04 25.00
N GLU A 120 15.40 28.27 24.06
CA GLU A 120 16.16 27.52 23.05
C GLU A 120 15.94 28.08 21.63
N GLU A 121 17.03 28.39 20.92
CA GLU A 121 17.00 28.94 19.55
C GLU A 121 16.51 27.94 18.47
N GLY A 122 16.31 26.67 18.83
CA GLY A 122 15.85 25.62 17.91
C GLY A 122 14.34 25.34 17.91
N ILE A 123 13.60 25.94 18.84
CA ILE A 123 12.15 25.68 19.02
C ILE A 123 11.38 26.95 18.67
N TYR A 124 10.54 26.87 17.63
CA TYR A 124 9.73 27.98 17.15
C TYR A 124 8.26 27.79 17.52
N TYR A 125 7.67 28.75 18.22
CA TYR A 125 6.25 28.77 18.56
C TYR A 125 5.52 29.85 17.76
N ARG A 126 4.42 29.48 17.10
CA ARG A 126 3.57 30.43 16.36
C ARG A 126 2.11 30.04 16.44
N GLU A 127 1.27 31.01 16.77
CA GLU A 127 -0.18 30.87 16.71
C GLU A 127 -0.66 31.16 15.29
N ILE A 128 -1.36 30.20 14.70
CA ILE A 128 -1.84 30.28 13.31
C ILE A 128 -3.35 29.99 13.31
N ASP A 129 -4.12 30.85 12.64
CA ASP A 129 -5.55 30.62 12.42
C ASP A 129 -5.78 29.36 11.59
N ARG A 130 -6.87 28.63 11.87
CA ARG A 130 -7.22 27.37 11.16
C ARG A 130 -7.24 27.53 9.64
N GLU A 131 -7.80 28.63 9.15
CA GLU A 131 -7.84 28.92 7.70
C GLU A 131 -6.44 29.15 7.14
N ALA A 132 -5.60 29.90 7.86
CA ALA A 132 -4.23 30.21 7.44
C ALA A 132 -3.32 28.98 7.42
N PHE A 133 -3.48 28.05 8.37
CA PHE A 133 -2.77 26.77 8.39
C PHE A 133 -3.03 25.95 7.12
N LEU A 134 -4.26 25.98 6.61
CA LEU A 134 -4.65 25.20 5.43
C LEU A 134 -3.98 25.69 4.14
N TYR A 135 -3.65 26.99 4.06
CA TYR A 135 -3.01 27.59 2.88
C TYR A 135 -1.47 27.62 2.95
N LEU A 136 -0.87 27.11 4.03
CA LEU A 136 0.58 27.00 4.16
C LEU A 136 1.10 25.82 3.33
N ASN A 137 1.88 26.13 2.30
CA ASN A 137 2.51 25.13 1.44
C ASN A 137 3.88 24.70 1.99
N PHE A 138 3.90 23.72 2.91
CA PHE A 138 5.12 23.17 3.51
C PHE A 138 6.05 22.41 2.53
N ARG A 139 5.64 22.24 1.27
CA ARG A 139 6.38 21.48 0.25
C ARG A 139 7.21 22.33 -0.71
N LYS A 140 7.17 23.66 -0.62
CA LYS A 140 7.99 24.54 -1.47
C LYS A 140 9.45 24.55 -0.99
N TYR A 141 10.38 24.41 -1.93
CA TYR A 141 11.83 24.50 -1.70
C TYR A 141 12.45 25.64 -2.55
N PRO A 142 13.36 26.45 -2.00
CA PRO A 142 13.82 26.45 -0.61
C PRO A 142 12.68 26.77 0.36
N LYS A 143 12.79 26.29 1.61
CA LYS A 143 11.81 26.61 2.64
C LYS A 143 11.78 28.13 2.78
N PRO A 144 10.63 28.79 2.64
CA PRO A 144 10.54 30.25 2.73
C PRO A 144 11.17 30.74 4.02
N THR A 145 11.97 31.80 3.92
CA THR A 145 12.64 32.40 5.09
C THR A 145 11.59 33.06 5.98
N GLU A 146 11.83 33.15 7.30
CA GLU A 146 10.86 33.71 8.27
C GLU A 146 10.30 35.08 7.84
N GLN A 147 11.18 35.95 7.35
CA GLN A 147 10.83 37.27 6.86
C GLN A 147 9.93 37.23 5.61
N GLU A 148 10.11 36.23 4.75
CA GLU A 148 9.28 36.03 3.56
C GLU A 148 7.89 35.49 3.93
N ILE A 149 7.83 34.62 4.94
CA ILE A 149 6.57 34.13 5.51
C ILE A 149 5.82 35.31 6.15
N GLU A 150 6.49 36.13 6.94
CA GLU A 150 5.91 37.34 7.54
C GLU A 150 5.44 38.36 6.51
N ALA A 151 6.24 38.60 5.47
CA ALA A 151 5.86 39.47 4.37
C ALA A 151 4.62 38.95 3.65
N GLN A 152 4.56 37.65 3.36
CA GLN A 152 3.37 37.00 2.76
C GLN A 152 2.13 37.14 3.66
N PHE A 153 2.28 36.97 4.99
CA PHE A 153 1.18 37.19 5.93
C PHE A 153 0.71 38.64 5.98
N LEU A 154 1.65 39.59 5.99
CA LEU A 154 1.34 41.01 6.03
C LEU A 154 0.64 41.44 4.74
N GLN A 155 1.09 40.92 3.60
CA GLN A 155 0.54 41.17 2.28
C GLN A 155 -0.85 40.56 2.13
N ALA A 156 -1.04 39.30 2.55
CA ALA A 156 -2.35 38.65 2.58
C ALA A 156 -3.35 39.37 3.50
N ARG A 157 -2.90 39.85 4.68
CA ARG A 157 -3.74 40.67 5.58
C ARG A 157 -4.11 42.01 4.95
N LYS A 158 -3.16 42.69 4.28
CA LYS A 158 -3.40 43.97 3.60
C LYS A 158 -4.37 43.81 2.43
N GLU A 159 -4.15 42.83 1.57
CA GLU A 159 -5.02 42.52 0.42
C GLU A 159 -6.44 42.16 0.89
N ARG A 160 -6.57 41.37 1.97
CA ARG A 160 -7.87 41.05 2.58
C ARG A 160 -8.54 42.30 3.18
N ALA A 161 -7.79 43.15 3.88
CA ALA A 161 -8.31 44.40 4.44
C ALA A 161 -8.79 45.37 3.34
N GLU A 162 -8.04 45.49 2.24
CA GLU A 162 -8.42 46.31 1.09
C GLU A 162 -9.62 45.74 0.33
N PHE A 163 -9.71 44.42 0.18
CA PHE A 163 -10.87 43.75 -0.42
C PHE A 163 -12.14 43.97 0.42
N VAL A 164 -12.05 43.81 1.74
CA VAL A 164 -13.16 44.06 2.69
C VAL A 164 -13.61 45.51 2.63
N ARG A 165 -12.67 46.47 2.56
CA ARG A 165 -12.97 47.90 2.39
C ARG A 165 -13.68 48.21 1.07
N ARG A 166 -13.34 47.51 -0.02
CA ARG A 166 -13.96 47.73 -1.35
C ARG A 166 -15.34 47.09 -1.51
N THR A 167 -15.60 45.96 -0.85
CA THR A 167 -16.80 45.13 -1.11
C THR A 167 -17.81 45.10 0.04
N GLY A 168 -17.45 45.61 1.24
CA GLY A 168 -18.34 45.65 2.41
C GLY A 168 -18.75 44.28 2.96
N LYS A 169 -18.27 43.18 2.37
CA LYS A 169 -18.46 41.81 2.82
C LYS A 169 -17.11 41.20 3.13
N MET A 170 -17.03 40.38 4.19
CA MET A 170 -15.82 39.62 4.47
C MET A 170 -15.47 38.77 3.25
N ALA A 171 -14.26 38.93 2.74
CA ALA A 171 -13.74 38.12 1.64
C ALA A 171 -13.79 36.64 2.04
N GLN A 172 -14.81 35.91 1.60
CA GLN A 172 -14.68 34.48 1.42
C GLN A 172 -13.78 34.29 0.20
N SER A 173 -12.47 34.33 0.42
CA SER A 173 -11.55 33.67 -0.49
C SER A 173 -12.05 32.24 -0.62
N SER A 174 -12.30 31.78 -1.86
CA SER A 174 -12.97 30.52 -2.15
C SER A 174 -12.34 29.39 -1.35
N ILE A 175 -13.10 28.96 -0.34
CA ILE A 175 -12.86 27.78 0.48
C ILE A 175 -12.53 26.62 -0.49
N PRO A 176 -11.44 25.85 -0.28
CA PRO A 176 -11.14 24.67 -1.08
C PRO A 176 -12.38 23.78 -1.19
N GLU A 177 -12.59 23.19 -2.36
CA GLU A 177 -13.79 22.40 -2.68
C GLU A 177 -14.07 21.33 -1.62
N ASP A 178 -13.01 20.72 -1.10
CA ASP A 178 -13.03 19.72 -0.03
C ASP A 178 -13.61 20.24 1.29
N VAL A 179 -13.42 21.53 1.63
CA VAL A 179 -13.92 22.14 2.86
C VAL A 179 -15.34 22.70 2.69
N ARG A 180 -15.73 23.05 1.45
CA ARG A 180 -17.14 23.31 1.10
C ARG A 180 -17.98 22.04 1.29
N PHE A 181 -17.45 20.90 0.87
CA PHE A 181 -18.10 19.59 0.98
C PHE A 181 -18.49 19.22 2.42
N PHE A 182 -17.62 19.43 3.41
CA PHE A 182 -17.93 19.13 4.82
C PHE A 182 -18.98 20.07 5.42
N ARG A 183 -18.94 21.36 5.08
CA ARG A 183 -19.96 22.33 5.52
C ARG A 183 -21.31 22.04 4.88
N ASP A 184 -21.31 21.67 3.60
CA ASP A 184 -22.50 21.25 2.87
C ASP A 184 -23.06 19.93 3.41
N LEU A 185 -22.25 19.03 3.97
CA LEU A 185 -22.72 17.81 4.63
C LEU A 185 -23.48 18.11 5.94
N GLU A 186 -23.01 19.07 6.73
CA GLU A 186 -23.69 19.54 7.95
C GLU A 186 -24.91 20.43 7.63
N GLU A 187 -24.85 21.25 6.58
CA GLU A 187 -25.97 22.12 6.15
C GLU A 187 -27.05 21.38 5.33
N LYS A 188 -26.70 20.35 4.54
CA LYS A 188 -27.67 19.49 3.83
C LYS A 188 -28.39 18.50 4.74
N GLN A 189 -27.93 18.29 5.99
CA GLN A 189 -28.78 17.68 7.01
C GLN A 189 -29.96 18.59 7.41
N LYS A 190 -29.91 19.90 7.12
CA LYS A 190 -30.97 20.87 7.42
C LYS A 190 -31.79 21.34 6.21
N LEU A 191 -31.33 21.12 4.99
CA LEU A 191 -32.08 21.43 3.76
C LEU A 191 -32.46 20.14 3.04
N SER A 192 -33.62 19.63 3.44
CA SER A 192 -34.42 18.69 2.67
C SER A 192 -34.82 19.31 1.32
N GLU A 193 -33.96 19.22 0.31
CA GLU A 193 -34.39 19.16 -1.09
C GLU A 193 -34.54 17.68 -1.47
N VAL A 194 -35.40 16.99 -0.72
CA VAL A 194 -36.02 15.75 -1.18
C VAL A 194 -37.20 16.20 -2.01
N GLN A 195 -37.15 16.03 -3.33
CA GLN A 195 -38.28 15.68 -4.22
C GLN A 195 -37.99 16.14 -5.65
N GLN A 196 -37.53 15.21 -6.49
CA GLN A 196 -37.84 15.23 -7.93
C GLN A 196 -37.77 13.84 -8.56
N TYR A 197 -37.06 12.90 -7.93
CA TYR A 197 -36.99 11.52 -8.37
C TYR A 197 -37.79 10.60 -7.43
N ASP A 198 -38.65 9.78 -8.01
CA ASP A 198 -39.28 8.68 -7.30
C ASP A 198 -38.23 7.58 -7.04
N LEU A 199 -37.78 7.50 -5.79
CA LEU A 199 -36.78 6.55 -5.27
C LEU A 199 -37.43 5.39 -4.48
N SER A 200 -38.74 5.20 -4.66
CA SER A 200 -39.48 4.07 -4.08
C SER A 200 -39.07 2.74 -4.74
N GLY A 201 -39.17 1.64 -3.99
CA GLY A 201 -38.80 0.30 -4.45
C GLY A 201 -37.37 -0.12 -4.09
N SER A 202 -36.86 -1.19 -4.70
CA SER A 202 -35.46 -1.62 -4.53
C SER A 202 -34.51 -0.76 -5.36
N ILE A 203 -33.22 -0.74 -5.02
CA ILE A 203 -32.19 -0.10 -5.85
C ILE A 203 -32.19 -0.60 -7.30
N LEU A 204 -32.47 -1.89 -7.52
CA LEU A 204 -32.52 -2.48 -8.86
C LEU A 204 -33.65 -1.86 -9.70
N GLU A 205 -34.82 -1.71 -9.10
CA GLU A 205 -36.00 -1.09 -9.72
C GLU A 205 -35.75 0.39 -10.03
N CYS A 206 -35.04 1.09 -9.15
CA CYS A 206 -34.58 2.46 -9.41
C CYS A 206 -33.62 2.51 -10.60
N MET A 207 -32.65 1.60 -10.67
CA MET A 207 -31.68 1.53 -11.79
C MET A 207 -32.36 1.25 -13.12
N GLU A 208 -33.39 0.41 -13.16
CA GLU A 208 -34.16 0.12 -14.37
C GLU A 208 -34.95 1.35 -14.83
N ARG A 209 -35.66 2.02 -13.92
CA ARG A 209 -36.47 3.21 -14.22
C ARG A 209 -35.63 4.37 -14.79
N TYR A 210 -34.42 4.57 -14.24
CA TYR A 210 -33.54 5.67 -14.63
C TYR A 210 -32.33 5.23 -15.49
N ALA A 211 -32.38 4.03 -16.08
CA ALA A 211 -31.28 3.45 -16.84
C ALA A 211 -30.81 4.35 -18.00
N ASN A 212 -31.72 5.09 -18.63
CA ASN A 212 -31.42 5.99 -19.75
C ASN A 212 -30.82 7.34 -19.31
N GLN A 213 -31.02 7.73 -18.04
CA GLN A 213 -30.55 9.01 -17.50
C GLN A 213 -29.19 8.88 -16.79
N LEU A 214 -28.86 7.69 -16.31
CA LEU A 214 -27.56 7.42 -15.71
C LEU A 214 -26.48 7.23 -16.77
N SER A 215 -25.40 8.00 -16.63
CA SER A 215 -24.17 7.78 -17.39
C SER A 215 -23.54 6.42 -17.05
N GLN A 216 -22.71 5.91 -17.96
CA GLN A 216 -21.98 4.65 -17.74
C GLN A 216 -21.13 4.70 -16.46
N GLY A 217 -20.43 5.82 -16.21
CA GLY A 217 -19.64 5.99 -14.98
C GLY A 217 -20.48 5.98 -13.70
N GLN A 218 -21.70 6.53 -13.72
CA GLN A 218 -22.61 6.44 -12.56
C GLN A 218 -23.08 5.00 -12.32
N LYS A 219 -23.36 4.23 -13.38
CA LYS A 219 -23.75 2.81 -13.23
C LYS A 219 -22.63 1.97 -12.64
N GLU A 220 -21.41 2.14 -13.14
CA GLU A 220 -20.22 1.46 -12.61
C GLU A 220 -19.99 1.81 -11.14
N MET A 221 -20.13 3.08 -10.75
CA MET A 221 -20.02 3.51 -9.35
C MET A 221 -21.10 2.90 -8.44
N ILE A 222 -22.34 2.76 -8.93
CA ILE A 222 -23.41 2.12 -8.15
C ILE A 222 -23.10 0.65 -7.90
N VAL A 223 -22.62 -0.07 -8.92
CA VAL A 223 -22.20 -1.47 -8.78
C VAL A 223 -21.05 -1.59 -7.78
N GLU A 224 -20.03 -0.73 -7.88
CA GLU A 224 -18.90 -0.72 -6.95
C GLU A 224 -19.36 -0.42 -5.50
N CYS A 225 -20.35 0.46 -5.31
CA CYS A 225 -20.94 0.72 -3.99
C CYS A 225 -21.68 -0.50 -3.42
N LEU A 226 -22.39 -1.27 -4.26
CA LEU A 226 -23.05 -2.51 -3.86
C LEU A 226 -22.02 -3.59 -3.47
N GLU A 227 -20.96 -3.77 -4.27
CA GLU A 227 -19.88 -4.72 -3.99
C GLU A 227 -19.16 -4.41 -2.67
N LYS A 228 -18.98 -3.11 -2.35
CA LYS A 228 -18.36 -2.66 -1.10
C LYS A 228 -19.31 -2.64 0.11
N GLY A 229 -20.57 -3.05 -0.06
CA GLY A 229 -21.52 -3.23 1.02
C GLY A 229 -22.18 -1.94 1.54
N LEU A 230 -22.33 -0.91 0.71
CA LEU A 230 -23.17 0.26 1.08
C LEU A 230 -24.65 -0.15 1.12
N THR A 231 -25.42 0.47 2.03
CA THR A 231 -26.86 0.20 2.11
C THR A 231 -27.62 0.80 0.93
N GLU A 232 -28.75 0.21 0.54
CA GLU A 232 -29.57 0.72 -0.56
C GLU A 232 -29.97 2.19 -0.37
N GLU A 233 -30.23 2.63 0.87
CA GLU A 233 -30.56 4.01 1.19
C GLU A 233 -29.38 4.97 0.92
N GLN A 234 -28.16 4.56 1.26
CA GLN A 234 -26.95 5.35 0.99
C GLN A 234 -26.74 5.49 -0.52
N ILE A 235 -26.93 4.40 -1.26
CA ILE A 235 -26.76 4.39 -2.72
C ILE A 235 -27.82 5.26 -3.40
N LYS A 236 -29.09 5.18 -2.97
CA LYS A 236 -30.18 6.03 -3.49
C LYS A 236 -29.91 7.52 -3.34
N ARG A 237 -29.23 7.94 -2.26
CA ARG A 237 -28.83 9.34 -2.05
C ARG A 237 -27.73 9.82 -3.01
N LEU A 238 -26.95 8.89 -3.56
CA LEU A 238 -25.79 9.17 -4.43
C LEU A 238 -26.09 8.98 -5.93
N MET A 239 -27.12 8.22 -6.26
CA MET A 239 -27.43 7.74 -7.62
C MET A 239 -27.44 8.84 -8.71
N PHE A 240 -27.89 10.05 -8.38
CA PHE A 240 -27.99 11.18 -9.31
C PHE A 240 -26.85 12.20 -9.21
N ARG A 241 -25.82 11.93 -8.40
CA ARG A 241 -24.65 12.80 -8.25
C ARG A 241 -23.64 12.53 -9.38
N PRO A 242 -22.75 13.48 -9.70
CA PRO A 242 -21.60 13.23 -10.58
C PRO A 242 -20.72 12.09 -10.05
N ALA A 243 -20.08 11.32 -10.95
CA ALA A 243 -19.28 10.15 -10.57
C ALA A 243 -18.13 10.48 -9.59
N ASP A 244 -17.52 11.66 -9.74
CA ASP A 244 -16.45 12.13 -8.84
C ASP A 244 -16.97 12.37 -7.41
N GLU A 245 -18.14 12.98 -7.28
CA GLU A 245 -18.81 13.18 -5.98
C GLU A 245 -19.21 11.83 -5.36
N MET A 246 -19.76 10.91 -6.16
CA MET A 246 -20.14 9.57 -5.70
C MET A 246 -18.95 8.83 -5.08
N ARG A 247 -17.75 8.97 -5.64
CA ARG A 247 -16.53 8.33 -5.12
C ARG A 247 -16.10 8.89 -3.76
N ASN A 248 -16.25 10.20 -3.58
CA ASN A 248 -15.95 10.86 -2.30
C ASN A 248 -16.96 10.43 -1.22
N TYR A 249 -18.26 10.39 -1.55
CA TYR A 249 -19.28 9.90 -0.64
C TYR A 249 -19.16 8.41 -0.33
N GLN A 250 -18.79 7.57 -1.31
CA GLN A 250 -18.53 6.15 -1.08
C GLN A 250 -17.46 5.96 -0.01
N ARG A 251 -16.35 6.69 -0.09
CA ARG A 251 -15.27 6.67 0.93
C ARG A 251 -15.78 7.14 2.29
N ALA A 252 -16.57 8.23 2.32
CA ALA A 252 -17.12 8.78 3.55
C ALA A 252 -18.08 7.80 4.25
N TYR A 253 -18.97 7.14 3.49
CA TYR A 253 -19.90 6.15 4.04
C TYR A 253 -19.20 4.89 4.52
N LEU A 254 -18.17 4.41 3.81
CA LEU A 254 -17.36 3.28 4.28
C LEU A 254 -16.69 3.60 5.61
N LEU A 255 -16.11 4.81 5.74
CA LEU A 255 -15.52 5.28 6.99
C LEU A 255 -16.56 5.36 8.12
N SER A 256 -17.75 5.91 7.86
CA SER A 256 -18.79 6.00 8.89
C SER A 256 -19.33 4.65 9.32
N ASN A 257 -19.52 3.73 8.38
CA ASN A 257 -20.02 2.38 8.67
C ASN A 257 -18.98 1.59 9.48
N SER A 258 -17.68 1.73 9.18
CA SER A 258 -16.62 1.09 9.97
C SER A 258 -16.45 1.65 11.39
N ILE A 259 -16.88 2.89 11.65
CA ILE A 259 -16.82 3.50 12.99
C ILE A 259 -18.04 3.10 13.85
N GLY A 260 -19.16 2.71 13.23
CA GLY A 260 -20.37 2.28 13.94
C GLY A 260 -20.33 0.87 14.51
N ASP A 261 -19.35 0.04 14.12
CA ASP A 261 -19.16 -1.34 14.57
C ASP A 261 -18.13 -1.50 15.71
N LEU A 262 -17.67 -0.39 16.31
CA LEU A 262 -16.81 -0.32 17.50
C LEU A 262 -17.60 0.15 18.72
#